data_AF-A0A085GKQ2-F1
#
_entry.id   AF-A0A085GKQ2-F1
#
_cell.length_a   1.000
_cell.length_b   1.000
_cell.length_c   1.000
_cell.angle_alpha   90.00
_cell.angle_beta   90.00
_cell.angle_gamma   90.00
#
_symmetry.space_group_name_H-M   'P 1'
#
loop_
_entity.id
_entity.type
_entity.pdbx_description
1 polymer ?
#
loop_
_entity_poly.entity_id
_entity_poly.type
_entity_poly.pdbx_seq_one_letter_code
_entity_poly.pdbx_strand_id
1 'polypeptide(L)'
;MKLIFACLLSFIAFSAQATPTWSSWPEVGHATLTWGPFDVYHSQLRTPEGHYQAAHWPQALSIEYLRSISREELVKATDEQWEKLGLLPKAQLNGWSEQVAKVWPDVSEGSQITFLADDDGGQFYYRAPHSVLTEPLGEHFSADFRDAFLAIWLSPATQYPDLRKDLIGGTSP
;
A
#
# COMPACT_ATOMS: atom_id res chain seq x y z
N MET A 1 -12.27 -25.04 56.76
CA MET A 1 -11.68 -25.62 55.52
C MET A 1 -12.74 -25.61 54.44
N LYS A 2 -12.36 -25.23 53.20
CA LYS A 2 -13.15 -25.08 51.94
C LYS A 2 -13.56 -23.63 51.64
N LEU A 3 -12.65 -22.85 51.04
CA LEU A 3 -12.41 -22.67 49.59
C LEU A 3 -13.48 -21.76 48.96
N ILE A 4 -13.21 -20.45 48.97
CA ILE A 4 -13.93 -19.47 48.17
C ILE A 4 -13.20 -19.39 46.82
N PHE A 5 -13.93 -19.74 45.76
CA PHE A 5 -13.47 -19.72 44.38
C PHE A 5 -13.40 -18.25 43.93
N ALA A 6 -12.18 -17.72 43.74
CA ALA A 6 -11.98 -16.40 43.16
C ALA A 6 -12.24 -16.49 41.65
N CYS A 7 -13.39 -15.99 41.22
CA CYS A 7 -13.76 -15.90 39.81
C CYS A 7 -12.94 -14.75 39.19
N LEU A 8 -11.87 -15.10 38.48
CA LEU A 8 -11.06 -14.14 37.72
C LEU A 8 -11.87 -13.68 36.50
N LEU A 9 -12.50 -12.51 36.60
CA LEU A 9 -13.13 -11.84 35.46
C LEU A 9 -12.03 -11.31 34.55
N SER A 10 -11.61 -12.12 33.58
CA SER A 10 -10.78 -11.66 32.46
C SER A 10 -11.59 -10.68 31.63
N PHE A 11 -11.34 -9.38 31.81
CA PHE A 11 -11.76 -8.35 30.87
C PHE A 11 -11.05 -8.59 29.53
N ILE A 12 -11.76 -9.17 28.57
CA ILE A 12 -11.35 -9.14 27.17
C ILE A 12 -11.52 -7.69 26.74
N ALA A 13 -10.41 -6.95 26.66
CA ALA A 13 -10.40 -5.63 26.04
C ALA A 13 -10.72 -5.82 24.55
N PHE A 14 -11.95 -5.51 24.16
CA PHE A 14 -12.32 -5.43 22.75
C PHE A 14 -11.72 -4.14 22.20
N SER A 15 -10.53 -4.23 21.61
CA SER A 15 -9.96 -3.12 20.86
C SER A 15 -10.90 -2.84 19.68
N ALA A 16 -11.59 -1.70 19.71
CA ALA A 16 -12.36 -1.22 18.57
C ALA A 16 -11.37 -0.95 17.43
N GLN A 17 -11.31 -1.87 16.46
CA GLN A 17 -10.52 -1.68 15.26
C GLN A 17 -11.25 -0.67 14.38
N ALA A 18 -10.73 0.56 14.32
CA ALA A 18 -11.25 1.58 13.44
C ALA A 18 -11.07 1.12 11.99
N THR A 19 -12.14 1.14 11.20
CA THR A 19 -12.06 0.93 9.76
C THR A 19 -11.12 1.99 9.19
N PRO A 20 -10.18 1.63 8.30
CA PRO A 20 -9.23 2.62 7.82
C PRO A 20 -9.95 3.74 7.06
N THR A 21 -9.62 5.00 7.38
CA THR A 21 -10.40 6.18 6.94
C THR A 21 -10.45 6.36 5.43
N TRP A 22 -9.42 5.94 4.69
CA TRP A 22 -9.41 6.03 3.23
C TRP A 22 -10.37 5.07 2.53
N SER A 23 -10.89 4.07 3.23
CA SER A 23 -11.82 3.10 2.64
C SER A 23 -13.17 3.75 2.25
N SER A 24 -13.51 4.89 2.86
CA SER A 24 -14.71 5.68 2.54
C SER A 24 -14.44 6.85 1.57
N TRP A 25 -13.19 7.10 1.20
CA TRP A 25 -12.86 8.16 0.25
C TRP A 25 -13.36 7.81 -1.15
N PRO A 26 -13.79 8.82 -1.94
CA PRO A 26 -14.12 8.60 -3.33
C PRO A 26 -12.94 8.03 -4.13
N GLU A 27 -13.26 7.18 -5.10
CA GLU A 27 -12.28 6.68 -6.05
C GLU A 27 -11.89 7.77 -7.04
N VAL A 28 -10.58 7.87 -7.28
CA VAL A 28 -10.03 8.64 -8.41
C VAL A 28 -10.01 7.77 -9.66
N GLY A 29 -9.45 6.56 -9.54
CA GLY A 29 -9.38 5.58 -10.61
C GLY A 29 -8.77 4.26 -10.15
N HIS A 30 -8.77 3.29 -11.05
CA HIS A 30 -8.22 1.95 -10.84
C HIS A 30 -7.55 1.44 -12.12
N ALA A 31 -6.63 0.49 -11.98
CA ALA A 31 -5.96 -0.14 -13.12
C ALA A 31 -5.65 -1.61 -12.82
N THR A 32 -5.44 -2.42 -13.86
CA THR A 32 -5.07 -3.83 -13.74
C THR A 32 -3.79 -4.08 -14.51
N LEU A 33 -2.76 -4.59 -13.83
CA LEU A 33 -1.58 -5.09 -14.53
C LEU A 33 -1.82 -6.52 -14.99
N THR A 34 -1.81 -6.74 -16.30
CA THR A 34 -1.87 -8.06 -16.92
C THR A 34 -0.50 -8.42 -17.51
N TRP A 35 -0.03 -9.64 -17.26
CA TRP A 35 1.19 -10.19 -17.86
C TRP A 35 0.90 -11.51 -18.57
N GLY A 36 1.03 -11.49 -19.89
CA GLY A 36 0.59 -12.62 -20.72
C GLY A 36 -0.92 -12.85 -20.58
N PRO A 37 -1.40 -14.08 -20.31
CA PRO A 37 -2.82 -14.37 -20.16
C PRO A 37 -3.35 -14.16 -18.73
N PHE A 38 -2.55 -13.59 -17.83
CA PHE A 38 -2.84 -13.56 -16.40
C PHE A 38 -2.78 -12.15 -15.82
N ASP A 39 -3.80 -11.79 -15.05
CA ASP A 39 -3.74 -10.58 -14.21
C ASP A 39 -2.82 -10.81 -13.01
N VAL A 40 -2.06 -9.78 -12.65
CA VAL A 40 -1.05 -9.80 -11.57
C VAL A 40 -1.58 -9.09 -10.33
N TYR A 41 -2.12 -7.89 -10.51
CA TYR A 41 -2.76 -7.12 -9.45
C TYR A 41 -3.79 -6.14 -9.99
N HIS A 42 -4.71 -5.71 -9.12
CA HIS A 42 -5.50 -4.50 -9.27
C HIS A 42 -4.92 -3.38 -8.42
N SER A 43 -4.80 -2.18 -8.97
CA SER A 43 -4.43 -0.97 -8.25
C SER A 43 -5.59 0.01 -8.22
N GLN A 44 -5.72 0.78 -7.13
CA GLN A 44 -6.76 1.79 -6.95
C GLN A 44 -6.17 3.00 -6.24
N LEU A 45 -6.53 4.19 -6.71
CA LEU A 45 -6.21 5.46 -6.07
C LEU A 45 -7.47 6.10 -5.49
N ARG A 46 -7.38 6.54 -4.25
CA ARG A 46 -8.43 7.31 -3.56
C ARG A 46 -7.86 8.59 -2.97
N THR A 47 -8.66 9.66 -3.01
CA THR A 47 -8.39 10.93 -2.35
C THR A 47 -9.68 11.44 -1.70
N PRO A 48 -9.61 12.27 -0.64
CA PRO A 48 -10.83 12.80 -0.02
C PRO A 48 -11.74 13.54 -1.01
N GLU A 49 -11.16 14.20 -2.02
CA GLU A 49 -11.87 14.99 -3.03
C GLU A 49 -12.24 14.20 -4.31
N GLY A 50 -11.85 12.94 -4.42
CA GLY A 50 -12.17 12.08 -5.57
C GLY A 50 -11.53 12.47 -6.90
N HIS A 51 -10.47 13.27 -6.86
CA HIS A 51 -9.68 13.58 -8.05
C HIS A 51 -8.18 13.64 -7.70
N TYR A 52 -7.34 13.32 -8.68
CA TYR A 52 -5.89 13.38 -8.52
C TYR A 52 -5.37 14.80 -8.71
N GLN A 53 -4.52 15.23 -7.76
CA GLN A 53 -3.64 16.38 -7.93
C GLN A 53 -2.22 15.97 -7.51
N ALA A 54 -1.24 16.33 -8.32
CA ALA A 54 0.16 16.01 -8.02
C ALA A 54 0.61 16.75 -6.75
N ALA A 55 1.30 16.04 -5.86
CA ALA A 55 1.80 16.56 -4.57
C ALA A 55 0.71 17.20 -3.69
N HIS A 56 -0.52 16.69 -3.78
CA HIS A 56 -1.62 17.06 -2.89
C HIS A 56 -2.00 15.87 -2.02
N TRP A 57 -1.94 16.05 -0.71
CA TRP A 57 -2.17 15.00 0.27
C TRP A 57 -3.48 15.26 1.02
N PRO A 58 -4.14 14.22 1.54
CA PRO A 58 -3.72 12.81 1.54
C PRO A 58 -4.13 12.02 0.29
N GLN A 59 -3.42 10.92 0.04
CA GLN A 59 -3.72 9.96 -1.04
C GLN A 59 -3.59 8.53 -0.54
N ALA A 60 -4.48 7.64 -0.96
CA ALA A 60 -4.37 6.20 -0.65
C ALA A 60 -4.24 5.40 -1.95
N LEU A 61 -3.11 4.70 -2.08
CA LEU A 61 -2.85 3.77 -3.17
C LEU A 61 -2.98 2.34 -2.65
N SER A 62 -3.99 1.61 -3.12
CA SER A 62 -4.21 0.21 -2.78
C SER A 62 -3.80 -0.70 -3.92
N ILE A 63 -3.14 -1.82 -3.60
CA ILE A 63 -2.70 -2.85 -4.54
C ILE A 63 -3.23 -4.19 -4.03
N GLU A 64 -4.20 -4.76 -4.74
CA GLU A 64 -4.75 -6.09 -4.49
C GLU A 64 -4.05 -7.11 -5.39
N TYR A 65 -3.34 -8.05 -4.76
CA TYR A 65 -2.54 -9.05 -5.45
C TYR A 65 -3.42 -10.22 -5.89
N LEU A 66 -3.26 -10.64 -7.13
CA LEU A 66 -3.98 -11.77 -7.71
C LEU A 66 -3.10 -13.01 -7.80
N ARG A 67 -1.86 -12.92 -7.33
CA ARG A 67 -0.85 -13.99 -7.38
C ARG A 67 -0.03 -13.97 -6.11
N SER A 68 0.61 -15.11 -5.83
CA SER A 68 1.64 -15.17 -4.80
C SER A 68 2.94 -14.54 -5.28
N ILE A 69 3.46 -13.61 -4.49
CA ILE A 69 4.72 -12.91 -4.74
C ILE A 69 5.47 -12.87 -3.40
N SER A 70 6.71 -13.36 -3.41
CA SER A 70 7.55 -13.26 -2.22
C SER A 70 7.89 -11.81 -1.90
N ARG A 71 8.11 -11.53 -0.63
CA ARG A 71 8.60 -10.23 -0.17
C ARG A 71 9.89 -9.83 -0.90
N GLU A 72 10.81 -10.77 -1.10
CA GLU A 72 12.06 -10.52 -1.81
C GLU A 72 11.81 -10.06 -3.26
N GLU A 73 10.83 -10.66 -3.95
CA GLU A 73 10.42 -10.23 -5.29
C GLU A 73 9.73 -8.86 -5.29
N LEU A 74 8.90 -8.55 -4.29
CA LEU A 74 8.28 -7.23 -4.15
C LEU A 74 9.32 -6.12 -3.97
N VAL A 75 10.31 -6.35 -3.10
CA VAL A 75 11.41 -5.40 -2.84
C VAL A 75 12.23 -5.23 -4.11
N LYS A 76 12.63 -6.34 -4.75
CA LYS A 76 13.39 -6.30 -6.01
C LYS A 76 12.65 -5.55 -7.11
N ALA A 77 11.35 -5.80 -7.29
CA ALA A 77 10.54 -5.09 -8.26
C ALA A 77 10.47 -3.59 -7.96
N THR A 78 10.38 -3.19 -6.69
CA THR A 78 10.39 -1.79 -6.25
C THR A 78 11.72 -1.11 -6.59
N ASP A 79 12.85 -1.77 -6.33
CA ASP A 79 14.18 -1.27 -6.69
C ASP A 79 14.33 -1.11 -8.21
N GLU A 80 13.85 -2.08 -9.00
CA GLU A 80 13.85 -1.99 -10.47
C GLU A 80 12.99 -0.82 -10.98
N GLN A 81 11.88 -0.51 -10.32
CA GLN A 81 11.07 0.67 -10.67
C GLN A 81 11.80 1.97 -10.31
N TRP A 82 12.45 2.04 -9.15
CA TRP A 82 13.27 3.20 -8.79
C TRP A 82 14.47 3.37 -9.70
N GLU A 83 15.09 2.29 -10.18
CA GLU A 83 16.15 2.36 -11.17
C GLU A 83 15.67 3.01 -12.47
N LYS A 84 14.52 2.57 -12.99
CA LYS A 84 13.91 3.12 -14.21
C LYS A 84 13.50 4.58 -14.08
N LEU A 85 13.18 5.02 -12.86
CA LEU A 85 12.89 6.43 -12.53
C LEU A 85 14.15 7.26 -12.23
N GLY A 86 15.34 6.66 -12.20
CA GLY A 86 16.58 7.33 -11.79
C GLY A 86 16.65 7.65 -10.30
N LEU A 87 15.81 7.02 -9.48
CA LEU A 87 15.70 7.20 -8.03
C LEU A 87 16.52 6.20 -7.22
N LEU A 88 17.05 5.13 -7.85
CA LEU A 88 17.79 4.07 -7.14
C LEU A 88 18.96 4.60 -6.29
N PRO A 89 19.80 5.56 -6.74
CA PRO A 89 20.86 6.11 -5.89
C PRO A 89 20.32 6.81 -4.63
N LYS A 90 19.18 7.52 -4.74
CA LYS A 90 18.52 8.14 -3.57
C LYS A 90 17.95 7.07 -2.65
N ALA A 91 17.34 6.02 -3.20
CA ALA A 91 16.79 4.92 -2.42
C ALA A 91 17.87 4.18 -1.61
N GLN A 92 19.01 3.89 -2.25
CA GLN A 92 20.16 3.26 -1.61
C GLN A 92 20.75 4.14 -0.51
N LEU A 93 20.94 5.43 -0.76
CA LEU A 93 21.47 6.37 0.24
C LEU A 93 20.59 6.42 1.50
N ASN A 94 19.28 6.27 1.36
CA ASN A 94 18.34 6.33 2.47
C ASN A 94 17.96 4.95 3.04
N GLY A 95 18.51 3.85 2.50
CA GLY A 95 18.20 2.49 2.96
C GLY A 95 16.74 2.08 2.76
N TRP A 96 16.05 2.62 1.75
CA TRP A 96 14.60 2.40 1.58
C TRP A 96 14.24 0.95 1.27
N SER A 97 15.05 0.26 0.47
CA SER A 97 14.83 -1.16 0.14
C SER A 97 14.87 -2.04 1.41
N GLU A 98 15.77 -1.73 2.35
CA GLU A 98 15.89 -2.44 3.63
C GLU A 98 14.72 -2.14 4.56
N GLN A 99 14.27 -0.88 4.62
CA GLN A 99 13.09 -0.48 5.40
C GLN A 99 11.85 -1.24 4.90
N VAL A 100 11.65 -1.28 3.58
CA VAL A 100 10.53 -1.98 2.96
C VAL A 100 10.61 -3.49 3.19
N ALA A 101 11.79 -4.10 2.99
CA ALA A 101 12.03 -5.53 3.23
C ALA A 101 11.78 -5.95 4.69
N LYS A 102 11.89 -5.03 5.64
CA LYS A 102 11.62 -5.29 7.06
C LYS A 102 10.12 -5.35 7.36
N VAL A 103 9.29 -4.63 6.60
CA VAL A 103 7.87 -4.41 6.93
C VAL A 103 6.90 -5.17 6.04
N TRP A 104 7.23 -5.39 4.76
CA TRP A 104 6.32 -6.09 3.85
C TRP A 104 6.33 -7.60 4.13
N PRO A 105 5.16 -8.26 4.15
CA PRO A 105 5.06 -9.70 4.16
C PRO A 105 5.20 -10.26 2.74
N ASP A 106 5.24 -11.58 2.62
CA ASP A 106 4.83 -12.24 1.38
C ASP A 106 3.35 -11.94 1.11
N VAL A 107 2.99 -11.82 -0.16
CA VAL A 107 1.60 -11.63 -0.58
C VAL A 107 1.12 -12.86 -1.34
N SER A 108 -0.18 -13.14 -1.22
CA SER A 108 -0.86 -14.19 -1.99
C SER A 108 -2.11 -13.63 -2.64
N GLU A 109 -2.77 -14.45 -3.46
CA GLU A 109 -4.02 -14.06 -4.10
C GLU A 109 -5.06 -13.60 -3.06
N GLY A 110 -5.57 -12.38 -3.22
CA GLY A 110 -6.48 -11.71 -2.30
C GLY A 110 -5.81 -10.88 -1.20
N SER A 111 -4.47 -10.91 -1.08
CA SER A 111 -3.73 -9.97 -0.23
C SER A 111 -3.88 -8.55 -0.78
N GLN A 112 -3.92 -7.56 0.11
CA GLN A 112 -3.84 -6.15 -0.29
C GLN A 112 -2.80 -5.39 0.54
N ILE A 113 -1.94 -4.64 -0.13
CA ILE A 113 -1.10 -3.61 0.49
C ILE A 113 -1.67 -2.25 0.11
N THR A 114 -1.87 -1.38 1.09
CA THR A 114 -2.23 0.02 0.86
C THR A 114 -1.16 0.93 1.41
N PHE A 115 -0.74 1.93 0.64
CA PHE A 115 0.09 3.03 1.11
C PHE A 115 -0.78 4.26 1.29
N LEU A 116 -0.92 4.70 2.55
CA LEU A 116 -1.59 5.94 2.89
C LEU A 116 -0.54 7.05 3.01
N ALA A 117 -0.61 8.01 2.10
CA ALA A 117 0.24 9.19 2.08
C ALA A 117 -0.48 10.38 2.72
N ASP A 118 0.24 11.10 3.58
CA ASP A 118 -0.16 12.35 4.23
C ASP A 118 0.89 13.45 3.98
N ASP A 119 0.73 14.62 4.60
CA ASP A 119 1.65 15.76 4.41
C ASP A 119 3.07 15.49 4.88
N ASP A 120 3.25 14.61 5.89
CA ASP A 120 4.52 14.36 6.57
C ASP A 120 5.24 13.10 6.04
N GLY A 121 4.52 12.23 5.31
CA GLY A 121 5.06 10.98 4.77
C GLY A 121 3.99 9.95 4.45
N GLY A 122 4.14 8.73 4.93
CA GLY A 122 3.10 7.73 4.74
C GLY A 122 3.26 6.44 5.52
N GLN A 123 2.19 5.67 5.57
CA GLN A 123 2.10 4.41 6.31
C GLN A 123 1.60 3.29 5.39
N PHE A 124 2.30 2.16 5.41
CA PHE A 124 1.78 0.94 4.79
C PHE A 124 0.77 0.25 5.69
N TYR A 125 -0.22 -0.37 5.06
CA TYR A 125 -1.20 -1.23 5.68
C TYR A 125 -1.36 -2.52 4.88
N TYR A 126 -1.66 -3.60 5.58
CA TYR A 126 -1.85 -4.92 5.00
C TYR A 126 -3.19 -5.51 5.38
N ARG A 127 -3.84 -6.12 4.38
CA ARG A 127 -4.99 -7.00 4.57
C ARG A 127 -4.64 -8.37 4.01
N ALA A 128 -4.66 -9.38 4.86
CA ALA A 128 -4.47 -10.77 4.45
C ALA A 128 -5.64 -11.27 3.59
N PRO A 129 -5.45 -12.31 2.77
CA PRO A 129 -6.53 -12.92 2.00
C PRO A 129 -7.70 -13.33 2.90
N HIS A 130 -8.92 -13.08 2.44
CA HIS A 130 -10.17 -13.36 3.17
C HIS A 130 -10.32 -12.65 4.53
N SER A 131 -9.39 -11.77 4.90
CA SER A 131 -9.49 -10.95 6.11
C SER A 131 -10.33 -9.70 5.84
N VAL A 132 -11.12 -9.29 6.83
CA VAL A 132 -11.74 -7.96 6.87
C VAL A 132 -10.88 -6.96 7.66
N LEU A 133 -9.83 -7.44 8.33
CA LEU A 133 -8.94 -6.64 9.16
C LEU A 133 -7.77 -6.13 8.33
N THR A 134 -7.50 -4.84 8.48
CA THR A 134 -6.37 -4.14 7.88
C THR A 134 -5.48 -3.62 8.99
N GLU A 135 -4.20 -3.96 8.94
CA GLU A 135 -3.23 -3.67 10.00
C GLU A 135 -2.09 -2.82 9.46
N PRO A 136 -1.57 -1.84 10.23
CA PRO A 136 -0.40 -1.08 9.82
C PRO A 136 0.83 -1.98 9.74
N LEU A 137 1.64 -1.79 8.71
CA LEU A 137 2.93 -2.46 8.53
C LEU A 137 4.08 -1.53 8.92
N GLY A 138 4.77 -1.87 9.99
CA GLY A 138 5.97 -1.15 10.42
C GLY A 138 5.71 0.29 10.85
N GLU A 139 6.78 1.09 10.83
CA GLU A 139 6.75 2.50 11.20
C GLU A 139 6.31 3.37 10.02
N HIS A 140 5.99 4.63 10.32
CA HIS A 140 5.69 5.65 9.33
C HIS A 140 6.97 6.02 8.56
N PHE A 141 6.81 6.18 7.24
CA PHE A 141 7.89 6.47 6.30
C PHE A 141 7.94 7.98 6.01
N SER A 142 9.13 8.51 5.75
CA SER A 142 9.34 9.94 5.50
C SER A 142 8.65 10.46 4.23
N ALA A 143 8.43 11.77 4.13
CA ALA A 143 7.98 12.45 2.92
C ALA A 143 8.83 12.12 1.67
N ASP A 144 10.16 12.01 1.82
CA ASP A 144 11.02 11.64 0.71
C ASP A 144 10.76 10.20 0.20
N PHE A 145 10.49 9.27 1.13
CA PHE A 145 10.09 7.92 0.78
C PHE A 145 8.70 7.91 0.13
N ARG A 146 7.72 8.63 0.72
CA ARG A 146 6.36 8.77 0.17
C ARG A 146 6.40 9.20 -1.29
N ASP A 147 7.14 10.26 -1.58
CA ASP A 147 7.25 10.81 -2.93
C ASP A 147 7.90 9.81 -3.89
N ALA A 148 8.97 9.14 -3.46
CA ALA A 148 9.66 8.14 -4.28
C ALA A 148 8.83 6.88 -4.53
N PHE A 149 8.13 6.38 -3.52
CA PHE A 149 7.26 5.21 -3.64
C PHE A 149 6.06 5.51 -4.55
N LEU A 150 5.37 6.62 -4.32
CA LEU A 150 4.24 7.01 -5.17
C LEU A 150 4.66 7.38 -6.59
N ALA A 151 5.89 7.84 -6.82
CA ALA A 151 6.40 8.09 -8.16
C ALA A 151 6.39 6.84 -9.06
N ILE A 152 6.53 5.63 -8.49
CA ILE A 152 6.41 4.36 -9.23
C ILE A 152 5.06 4.28 -9.97
N TRP A 153 4.01 4.81 -9.36
CA TRP A 153 2.63 4.68 -9.82
C TRP A 153 2.11 5.93 -10.52
N LEU A 154 2.48 7.11 -9.99
CA LEU A 154 1.82 8.38 -10.31
C LEU A 154 2.74 9.36 -11.06
N SER A 155 4.04 9.06 -11.21
CA SER A 155 4.95 9.89 -12.00
C SER A 155 4.59 9.82 -13.49
N PRO A 156 4.60 10.94 -14.23
CA PRO A 156 4.53 10.90 -15.70
C PRO A 156 5.61 10.04 -16.36
N ALA A 157 6.72 9.77 -15.66
CA ALA A 157 7.82 8.92 -16.10
C ALA A 157 7.71 7.45 -15.62
N THR A 158 6.57 7.04 -15.06
CA THR A 158 6.34 5.64 -14.67
C THR A 158 6.53 4.69 -15.86
N GLN A 159 6.95 3.46 -15.57
CA GLN A 159 7.06 2.40 -16.57
C GLN A 159 5.71 2.02 -17.19
N TYR A 160 4.59 2.26 -16.50
CA TYR A 160 3.25 1.85 -16.94
C TYR A 160 2.34 3.07 -17.16
N PRO A 161 2.54 3.85 -18.23
CA PRO A 161 1.83 5.11 -18.46
C PRO A 161 0.31 4.93 -18.64
N ASP A 162 -0.13 3.82 -19.25
CA ASP A 162 -1.56 3.53 -19.42
C ASP A 162 -2.23 3.21 -18.08
N LEU A 163 -1.59 2.37 -17.24
CA LEU A 163 -2.10 2.08 -15.88
C LEU A 163 -2.16 3.35 -15.03
N ARG A 164 -1.15 4.22 -15.14
CA ARG A 164 -1.18 5.52 -14.48
C ARG A 164 -2.35 6.37 -14.95
N LYS A 165 -2.60 6.42 -16.26
CA LYS A 165 -3.68 7.20 -16.83
C LYS A 165 -5.02 6.78 -16.22
N ASP A 166 -5.27 5.47 -16.13
CA ASP A 166 -6.49 4.94 -15.52
C ASP A 166 -6.55 5.25 -14.01
N LEU A 167 -5.44 5.07 -13.29
CA LEU A 167 -5.35 5.36 -11.85
C LEU A 167 -5.65 6.83 -11.50
N ILE A 168 -5.23 7.78 -12.34
CA ILE A 168 -5.46 9.22 -12.09
C ILE A 168 -6.80 9.71 -12.66
N GLY A 169 -7.70 8.81 -13.04
CA GLY A 169 -9.04 9.13 -13.53
C GLY A 169 -9.08 9.57 -14.99
N GLY A 170 -8.02 9.31 -15.76
CA GLY A 170 -8.04 9.48 -17.21
C GLY A 170 -8.83 8.36 -17.86
N THR A 171 -9.80 8.67 -18.72
CA THR A 171 -10.52 7.66 -19.49
C THR A 171 -9.58 6.97 -20.48
N SER A 172 -9.36 5.67 -20.32
CA SER A 172 -8.90 4.82 -21.43
C SER A 172 -9.90 4.89 -22.59
N PRO A 173 -9.41 4.98 -23.85
CA PRO A 173 -10.25 5.16 -25.03
C PRO A 173 -11.20 3.99 -25.29
#